data_AF-D4E1E8-F1
#
_entry.id   AF-D4E1E8-F1
#
_cell.length_a   1.000
_cell.length_b   1.000
_cell.length_c   1.000
_cell.angle_alpha   90.00
_cell.angle_beta   90.00
_cell.angle_gamma   90.00
#
_symmetry.space_group_name_H-M   'P 1'
#
loop_
_entity.id
_entity.type
_entity.pdbx_description
1 polymer ?
#
loop_
_entity_poly.entity_id
_entity_poly.type
_entity_poly.pdbx_seq_one_letter_code
_entity_poly.pdbx_strand_id
1 'polypeptide(L)'
;MPERTPMMHSQARNPTEQLMAQLERQWLAASDDPAARLFIWRVKANAESLIQAFIALQQQAPGDYSTPDLFIGFMAPFDTAYGYSRALADELIERYEASDGAQGWDFEPLLPCLGATQWQALLGHFAEHHREQLRYVVAVFTPAQVSDRAALERWLAQNVERIAEGVRVMLIDTLEQPVWQALQQAFPQRVRLMTPDIDGMTLMQQTASQLSDRDGDRLRCRQFMADALLLLERGTPQQVATRAGLALAIAAKQGWLEQQVVMHNIIGGGWVKGKSADKAVAAYRQAQQVAQGIGDQPLRTTLQMQSAFGEGGAWFSVGEYRQAAGAYRLAAGLAQLAGNRLLAIEGMRMAGRCLVLDGDQTHALADYAQVIHAARPLSAEERGQTTLPLALQDLLHIQDDKRAQALADCADAYQQRKQQLILRAESEVAQQGATLQAVRLAESRLQQALEQSFQQARSQREQLILEGYPGFRQAIAIGRQYLQPQWSGLPEIAHPFDAPVGEWQQMPHTMALPSQDAAEEFIQRSTNKDQA
;
A
#
# COMPACT_ATOMS: atom_id res chain seq x y z
N MET A 1 22.71 -41.16 23.02
CA MET A 1 22.35 -41.61 21.66
C MET A 1 21.25 -42.65 21.75
N PRO A 2 20.08 -42.33 21.20
CA PRO A 2 19.37 -43.19 20.27
C PRO A 2 19.27 -42.50 18.89
N GLU A 3 19.28 -43.31 17.84
CA GLU A 3 19.31 -42.91 16.43
C GLU A 3 18.09 -42.04 16.06
N ARG A 4 18.35 -40.85 15.50
CA ARG A 4 17.33 -40.06 14.80
C ARG A 4 17.06 -40.70 13.45
N THR A 5 15.88 -41.28 13.32
CA THR A 5 15.29 -41.75 12.06
C THR A 5 15.32 -40.61 11.02
N PRO A 6 15.71 -40.86 9.76
CA PRO A 6 15.64 -39.84 8.72
C PRO A 6 14.17 -39.50 8.45
N MET A 7 13.79 -38.23 8.60
CA MET A 7 12.47 -37.75 8.16
C MET A 7 12.34 -37.98 6.65
N MET A 8 11.47 -38.91 6.26
CA MET A 8 11.06 -39.08 4.87
C MET A 8 10.38 -37.79 4.41
N HIS A 9 10.90 -37.18 3.35
CA HIS A 9 10.24 -36.05 2.68
C HIS A 9 8.83 -36.47 2.24
N SER A 10 7.82 -35.85 2.84
CA SER A 10 6.41 -35.97 2.47
C SER A 10 6.24 -35.52 1.01
N GLN A 11 5.63 -36.35 0.16
CA GLN A 11 5.22 -35.95 -1.19
C GLN A 11 4.11 -34.91 -1.09
N ALA A 12 4.42 -33.64 -1.40
CA ALA A 12 3.48 -32.53 -1.35
C ALA A 12 2.23 -32.78 -2.23
N ARG A 13 1.03 -32.61 -1.64
CA ARG A 13 -0.25 -33.06 -2.22
C ARG A 13 -0.95 -32.01 -3.05
N ASN A 14 -0.71 -30.72 -2.81
CA ASN A 14 -1.32 -29.60 -3.56
C ASN A 14 -0.26 -28.53 -3.96
N PRO A 15 -0.58 -27.62 -4.92
CA PRO A 15 0.36 -26.61 -5.40
C PRO A 15 0.92 -25.68 -4.30
N THR A 16 0.11 -25.37 -3.28
CA THR A 16 0.51 -24.52 -2.15
C THR A 16 1.53 -25.23 -1.26
N GLU A 17 1.33 -26.51 -0.94
CA GLU A 17 2.27 -27.35 -0.19
C GLU A 17 3.60 -27.51 -0.95
N GLN A 18 3.54 -27.68 -2.27
CA GLN A 18 4.73 -27.73 -3.13
C GLN A 18 5.52 -26.42 -3.08
N LEU A 19 4.82 -25.29 -3.06
CA LEU A 19 5.43 -23.98 -2.89
C LEU A 19 6.07 -23.84 -1.50
N MET A 20 5.39 -24.22 -0.42
CA MET A 20 5.97 -24.14 0.95
C MET A 20 7.27 -24.95 1.05
N ALA A 21 7.28 -26.19 0.53
CA ALA A 21 8.48 -27.03 0.47
C ALA A 21 9.58 -26.47 -0.45
N GLN A 22 9.23 -25.67 -1.46
CA GLN A 22 10.20 -24.97 -2.29
C GLN A 22 10.82 -23.78 -1.53
N LEU A 23 10.02 -22.99 -0.80
CA LEU A 23 10.51 -21.86 -0.01
C LEU A 23 11.40 -22.32 1.14
N GLU A 24 11.03 -23.41 1.81
CA GLU A 24 11.84 -24.07 2.83
C GLU A 24 13.23 -24.44 2.28
N ARG A 25 13.29 -25.16 1.15
CA ARG A 25 14.57 -25.56 0.52
C ARG A 25 15.40 -24.36 0.09
N GLN A 26 14.77 -23.31 -0.43
CA GLN A 26 15.48 -22.09 -0.82
C GLN A 26 16.05 -21.35 0.40
N TRP A 27 15.30 -21.28 1.50
CA TRP A 27 15.79 -20.72 2.76
C TRP A 27 17.01 -21.48 3.26
N LEU A 28 16.91 -22.81 3.40
CA LEU A 28 18.00 -23.65 3.90
C LEU A 28 19.27 -23.50 3.04
N ALA A 29 19.12 -23.56 1.71
CA ALA A 29 20.26 -23.40 0.79
C ALA A 29 20.88 -22.00 0.88
N ALA A 30 20.09 -20.95 1.09
CA ALA A 30 20.59 -19.59 1.22
C ALA A 30 21.24 -19.34 2.59
N SER A 31 20.69 -19.91 3.67
CA SER A 31 21.17 -19.74 5.04
C SER A 31 22.37 -20.64 5.40
N ASP A 32 22.69 -21.62 4.54
CA ASP A 32 23.92 -22.43 4.56
C ASP A 32 25.19 -21.60 4.40
N ASP A 33 25.14 -20.44 3.74
CA ASP A 33 26.27 -19.52 3.65
C ASP A 33 26.49 -18.81 5.01
N PRO A 34 27.59 -19.10 5.75
CA PRO A 34 27.85 -18.48 7.03
C PRO A 34 28.33 -17.03 6.88
N ALA A 35 28.66 -16.52 5.69
CA ALA A 35 28.95 -15.10 5.51
C ALA A 35 27.66 -14.26 5.44
N ALA A 36 26.60 -14.84 4.87
CA ALA A 36 25.29 -14.21 4.78
C ALA A 36 24.63 -14.14 6.17
N ARG A 37 24.23 -12.92 6.55
CA ARG A 37 23.61 -12.60 7.85
C ARG A 37 22.24 -11.97 7.71
N LEU A 38 21.97 -11.29 6.59
CA LEU A 38 20.69 -10.66 6.30
C LEU A 38 20.16 -11.17 4.97
N PHE A 39 18.89 -11.52 4.92
CA PHE A 39 18.19 -12.02 3.75
C PHE A 39 17.07 -11.07 3.36
N ILE A 40 17.08 -10.62 2.10
CA ILE A 40 15.98 -9.86 1.52
C ILE A 40 15.20 -10.81 0.63
N TRP A 41 13.95 -11.08 0.99
CA TRP A 41 13.01 -11.82 0.16
C TRP A 41 12.28 -10.84 -0.73
N ARG A 42 12.61 -10.87 -2.03
CA ARG A 42 12.03 -9.99 -3.03
C ARG A 42 11.12 -10.78 -3.97
N VAL A 43 9.83 -10.53 -3.84
CA VAL A 43 8.78 -11.21 -4.61
C VAL A 43 7.95 -10.22 -5.40
N LYS A 44 7.10 -10.71 -6.30
CA LYS A 44 6.08 -9.84 -6.89
C LYS A 44 5.10 -9.40 -5.80
N ALA A 45 4.54 -8.20 -5.93
CA ALA A 45 3.52 -7.71 -4.99
C ALA A 45 2.34 -8.70 -4.79
N ASN A 46 1.92 -9.40 -5.84
CA ASN A 46 0.85 -10.41 -5.77
C ASN A 46 1.23 -11.72 -5.04
N ALA A 47 2.50 -11.88 -4.64
CA ALA A 47 3.04 -13.06 -3.95
C ALA A 47 3.51 -12.76 -2.53
N GLU A 48 3.42 -11.52 -2.06
CA GLU A 48 3.87 -11.12 -0.71
C GLU A 48 3.15 -11.90 0.40
N SER A 49 1.84 -12.11 0.26
CA SER A 49 1.04 -12.88 1.22
C SER A 49 1.49 -14.34 1.35
N LEU A 50 2.09 -14.93 0.31
CA LEU A 50 2.61 -16.29 0.33
C LEU A 50 3.90 -16.38 1.15
N ILE A 51 4.74 -15.34 1.11
CA ILE A 51 5.93 -15.25 1.98
C ILE A 51 5.52 -15.06 3.44
N GLN A 52 4.53 -14.21 3.70
CA GLN A 52 3.97 -14.04 5.04
C GLN A 52 3.37 -15.36 5.58
N ALA A 53 2.67 -16.12 4.74
CA ALA A 53 2.15 -17.43 5.11
C ALA A 53 3.28 -18.43 5.44
N PHE A 54 4.37 -18.43 4.67
CA PHE A 54 5.54 -19.24 4.96
C PHE A 54 6.16 -18.86 6.32
N ILE A 55 6.35 -17.58 6.60
CA ILE A 55 6.89 -17.10 7.89
C ILE A 55 5.98 -17.49 9.06
N ALA A 56 4.66 -17.30 8.91
CA ALA A 56 3.69 -17.69 9.92
C ALA A 56 3.72 -19.21 10.19
N LEU A 57 3.94 -20.03 9.16
CA LEU A 57 4.11 -21.47 9.30
C LEU A 57 5.39 -21.81 10.10
N GLN A 58 6.49 -21.08 9.89
CA GLN A 58 7.74 -21.28 10.65
C GLN A 58 7.64 -20.84 12.12
N GLN A 59 6.67 -20.00 12.46
CA GLN A 59 6.42 -19.53 13.84
C GLN A 59 5.52 -20.48 14.65
N GLN A 60 4.93 -21.48 14.00
CA GLN A 60 4.10 -22.49 14.67
C GLN A 60 4.94 -23.67 15.18
N ALA A 61 4.31 -24.56 15.96
CA ALA A 61 4.95 -25.79 16.40
C ALA A 61 5.47 -26.62 15.18
N PRO A 62 6.60 -27.33 15.30
CA PRO A 62 7.23 -28.01 14.18
C PRO A 62 6.26 -28.94 13.42
N GLY A 63 6.15 -28.73 12.11
CA GLY A 63 5.35 -29.51 11.17
C GLY A 63 6.14 -29.96 9.93
N ASP A 64 5.43 -30.46 8.92
CA ASP A 64 6.03 -31.12 7.73
C ASP A 64 6.96 -30.22 6.89
N TYR A 65 6.85 -28.90 7.02
CA TYR A 65 7.63 -27.89 6.26
C TYR A 65 8.41 -26.94 7.18
N SER A 66 8.63 -27.33 8.44
CA SER A 66 9.36 -26.52 9.41
C SER A 66 10.87 -26.67 9.25
N THR A 67 11.57 -25.55 9.27
CA THR A 67 13.03 -25.46 9.27
C THR A 67 13.57 -25.69 10.69
N PRO A 68 14.87 -26.02 10.86
CA PRO A 68 15.50 -26.13 12.18
C PRO A 68 15.84 -24.76 12.82
N ASP A 69 15.34 -23.67 12.23
CA ASP A 69 15.61 -22.30 12.64
C ASP A 69 14.38 -21.73 13.37
N LEU A 70 14.60 -20.86 14.36
CA LEU A 70 13.52 -20.19 15.10
C LEU A 70 13.19 -18.84 14.45
N PHE A 71 12.00 -18.71 13.89
CA PHE A 71 11.53 -17.47 13.30
C PHE A 71 10.83 -16.61 14.36
N ILE A 72 11.26 -15.36 14.50
CA ILE A 72 10.68 -14.38 15.42
C ILE A 72 10.32 -13.13 14.61
N GLY A 73 9.03 -12.89 14.38
CA GLY A 73 8.57 -11.72 13.64
C GLY A 73 8.38 -10.52 14.54
N PHE A 74 9.11 -9.41 14.33
CA PHE A 74 8.99 -8.20 15.12
C PHE A 74 8.11 -7.18 14.43
N MET A 75 7.13 -6.65 15.17
CA MET A 75 6.13 -5.72 14.65
C MET A 75 6.19 -4.33 15.30
N ALA A 76 7.09 -4.10 16.25
CA ALA A 76 7.29 -2.80 16.88
C ALA A 76 7.34 -1.66 15.83
N PRO A 77 6.65 -0.52 16.07
CA PRO A 77 6.73 0.63 15.17
C PRO A 77 8.12 1.26 15.22
N PHE A 78 8.57 1.80 14.09
CA PHE A 78 9.85 2.51 13.98
C PHE A 78 9.64 4.03 14.03
N ASP A 79 10.03 4.64 15.14
CA ASP A 79 10.06 6.10 15.30
C ASP A 79 11.48 6.67 15.32
N THR A 80 12.33 6.07 16.15
CA THR A 80 13.75 6.42 16.30
C THR A 80 14.57 5.17 16.53
N ALA A 81 15.84 5.19 16.16
CA ALA A 81 16.76 4.08 16.35
C ALA A 81 16.82 3.55 17.80
N TYR A 82 16.88 4.45 18.80
CA TYR A 82 16.99 4.06 20.21
C TYR A 82 15.66 3.55 20.77
N GLY A 83 14.53 4.16 20.40
CA GLY A 83 13.20 3.72 20.80
C GLY A 83 12.86 2.35 20.20
N TYR A 84 13.18 2.17 18.92
CA TYR A 84 12.99 0.90 18.22
C TYR A 84 13.83 -0.23 18.82
N SER A 85 15.11 0.03 19.11
CA SER A 85 16.00 -0.98 19.73
C SER A 85 15.48 -1.45 21.09
N ARG A 86 14.84 -0.56 21.86
CA ARG A 86 14.22 -0.90 23.14
C ARG A 86 12.96 -1.74 22.92
N ALA A 87 12.08 -1.31 22.03
CA ALA A 87 10.84 -2.01 21.73
C ALA A 87 11.08 -3.43 21.18
N LEU A 88 12.13 -3.63 20.37
CA LEU A 88 12.54 -4.96 19.90
C LEU A 88 13.01 -5.87 21.05
N ALA A 89 13.76 -5.32 22.01
CA ALA A 89 14.19 -6.07 23.19
C ALA A 89 13.00 -6.47 24.07
N ASP A 90 12.09 -5.52 24.32
CA ASP A 90 10.86 -5.78 25.08
C ASP A 90 10.02 -6.86 24.39
N GLU A 91 9.81 -6.78 23.07
CA GLU A 91 9.06 -7.78 22.29
C GLU A 91 9.70 -9.18 22.31
N LEU A 92 11.04 -9.27 22.30
CA LEU A 92 11.76 -10.55 22.42
C LEU A 92 11.58 -11.16 23.82
N ILE A 93 11.72 -10.34 24.86
CA ILE A 93 11.62 -10.78 26.25
C ILE A 93 10.20 -11.22 26.58
N GLU A 94 9.20 -10.42 26.23
CA GLU A 94 7.78 -10.76 26.44
C GLU A 94 7.43 -12.11 25.81
N ARG A 95 7.93 -12.38 24.60
CA ARG A 95 7.72 -13.68 23.92
C ARG A 95 8.43 -14.82 24.61
N TYR A 96 9.67 -14.61 25.04
CA TYR A 96 10.42 -15.62 25.78
C TYR A 96 9.71 -15.96 27.09
N GLU A 97 9.35 -14.97 27.90
CA GLU A 97 8.65 -15.16 29.17
C GLU A 97 7.27 -15.82 29.00
N ALA A 98 6.58 -15.57 27.88
CA ALA A 98 5.32 -16.21 27.55
C ALA A 98 5.46 -17.65 27.02
N SER A 99 6.68 -18.13 26.73
CA SER A 99 6.90 -19.46 26.15
C SER A 99 6.92 -20.57 27.21
N ASP A 100 6.24 -21.69 26.91
CA ASP A 100 6.23 -22.85 27.79
C ASP A 100 7.65 -23.45 27.92
N GLY A 101 8.16 -23.49 29.15
CA GLY A 101 9.50 -24.02 29.44
C GLY A 101 10.63 -22.98 29.40
N ALA A 102 10.31 -21.68 29.37
CA ALA A 102 11.28 -20.59 29.52
C ALA A 102 11.99 -20.64 30.88
N GLN A 103 13.20 -21.20 30.92
CA GLN A 103 14.04 -21.21 32.12
C GLN A 103 15.52 -21.09 31.75
N GLY A 104 16.23 -20.21 32.48
CA GLY A 104 17.69 -20.21 32.52
C GLY A 104 18.40 -19.21 31.60
N TRP A 105 17.69 -18.46 30.76
CA TRP A 105 18.28 -17.33 30.02
C TRP A 105 18.32 -16.06 30.88
N ASP A 106 19.51 -15.62 31.29
CA ASP A 106 19.77 -14.39 32.05
C ASP A 106 20.05 -13.24 31.07
N PHE A 107 19.04 -12.39 30.82
CA PHE A 107 19.11 -11.31 29.82
C PHE A 107 19.24 -9.93 30.47
N GLU A 108 18.98 -9.82 31.77
CA GLU A 108 18.96 -8.58 32.54
C GLU A 108 20.26 -7.76 32.45
N PRO A 109 21.47 -8.36 32.44
CA PRO A 109 22.72 -7.61 32.28
C PRO A 109 22.87 -6.89 30.94
N LEU A 110 22.08 -7.26 29.93
CA LEU A 110 22.13 -6.69 28.58
C LEU A 110 21.11 -5.55 28.39
N LEU A 111 20.29 -5.27 29.41
CA LEU A 111 19.27 -4.23 29.37
C LEU A 111 19.74 -2.90 29.99
N PRO A 112 19.19 -1.77 29.53
CA PRO A 112 18.25 -1.61 28.40
C PRO A 112 18.97 -1.58 27.04
N CYS A 113 18.28 -2.01 25.99
CA CYS A 113 18.76 -1.87 24.61
C CYS A 113 18.33 -0.50 24.04
N LEU A 114 19.24 0.48 24.03
CA LEU A 114 19.00 1.85 23.55
C LEU A 114 19.71 2.14 22.22
N GLY A 115 20.13 1.09 21.51
CA GLY A 115 20.72 1.21 20.19
C GLY A 115 20.95 -0.15 19.52
N ALA A 116 21.22 -0.06 18.23
CA ALA A 116 21.57 -1.15 17.32
C ALA A 116 22.50 -2.20 17.95
N THR A 117 23.65 -1.76 18.47
CA THR A 117 24.68 -2.63 19.05
C THR A 117 24.19 -3.42 20.26
N GLN A 118 23.44 -2.78 21.16
CA GLN A 118 22.91 -3.45 22.36
C GLN A 118 21.84 -4.48 21.98
N TRP A 119 20.96 -4.12 21.04
CA TRP A 119 19.98 -5.05 20.47
C TRP A 119 20.64 -6.28 19.84
N GLN A 120 21.69 -6.12 19.03
CA GLN A 120 22.41 -7.25 18.44
C GLN A 120 23.10 -8.11 19.49
N ALA A 121 23.62 -7.51 20.56
CA ALA A 121 24.22 -8.25 21.67
C ALA A 121 23.16 -9.11 22.41
N LEU A 122 21.98 -8.56 22.67
CA LEU A 122 20.86 -9.29 23.27
C LEU A 122 20.43 -10.47 22.39
N LEU A 123 20.17 -10.21 21.10
CA LEU A 123 19.73 -11.24 20.16
C LEU A 123 20.80 -12.32 19.93
N GLY A 124 22.08 -11.93 19.91
CA GLY A 124 23.19 -12.87 19.85
C GLY A 124 23.33 -13.72 21.11
N HIS A 125 23.13 -13.11 22.29
CA HIS A 125 23.13 -13.83 23.57
C HIS A 125 21.99 -14.86 23.64
N PHE A 126 20.80 -14.49 23.16
CA PHE A 126 19.67 -15.41 23.01
C PHE A 126 20.01 -16.59 22.10
N ALA A 127 20.56 -16.32 20.92
CA ALA A 127 20.94 -17.37 19.97
C ALA A 127 22.01 -18.32 20.54
N GLU A 128 23.01 -17.80 21.25
CA GLU A 128 24.05 -18.63 21.87
C GLU A 128 23.48 -19.50 23.00
N HIS A 129 22.58 -18.97 23.83
CA HIS A 129 21.92 -19.74 24.89
C HIS A 129 21.15 -20.95 24.35
N HIS A 130 20.52 -20.80 23.17
CA HIS A 130 19.69 -21.84 22.54
C HIS A 130 20.38 -22.62 21.41
N ARG A 131 21.70 -22.48 21.23
CA ARG A 131 22.46 -23.07 20.11
C ARG A 131 22.41 -24.59 20.01
N GLU A 132 22.11 -25.30 21.10
CA GLU A 132 21.98 -26.76 21.10
C GLU A 132 20.63 -27.23 20.54
N GLN A 133 19.63 -26.36 20.55
CA GLN A 133 18.25 -26.65 20.14
C GLN A 133 17.94 -26.10 18.75
N LEU A 134 18.58 -24.99 18.38
CA LEU A 134 18.31 -24.23 17.18
C LEU A 134 19.56 -24.11 16.31
N ARG A 135 19.37 -24.15 14.99
CA ARG A 135 20.44 -23.83 14.06
C ARG A 135 20.68 -22.31 14.03
N TYR A 136 19.65 -21.52 13.75
CA TYR A 136 19.67 -20.06 13.82
C TYR A 136 18.43 -19.47 14.48
N VAL A 137 18.58 -18.26 15.01
CA VAL A 137 17.47 -17.36 15.34
C VAL A 137 17.27 -16.40 14.16
N VAL A 138 16.09 -16.39 13.58
CA VAL A 138 15.71 -15.58 12.42
C VAL A 138 14.81 -14.43 12.87
N ALA A 139 15.38 -13.23 12.99
CA ALA A 139 14.62 -12.02 13.25
C ALA A 139 13.99 -11.51 11.95
N VAL A 140 12.67 -11.63 11.84
CA VAL A 140 11.89 -11.13 10.70
C VAL A 140 11.39 -9.73 11.06
N PHE A 141 11.80 -8.70 10.32
CA PHE A 141 11.36 -7.33 10.60
C PHE A 141 10.20 -6.91 9.71
N THR A 142 9.04 -6.71 10.33
CA THR A 142 7.80 -6.23 9.71
C THR A 142 7.19 -5.12 10.57
N PRO A 143 7.87 -3.96 10.70
CA PRO A 143 7.39 -2.87 11.57
C PRO A 143 6.00 -2.42 11.13
N ALA A 144 5.06 -2.32 12.06
CA ALA A 144 3.67 -1.96 11.77
C ALA A 144 3.52 -0.53 11.19
N GLN A 145 4.46 0.35 11.54
CA GLN A 145 4.54 1.73 11.07
C GLN A 145 6.01 2.16 11.01
N VAL A 146 6.35 3.02 10.05
CA VAL A 146 7.70 3.59 9.91
C VAL A 146 7.59 5.10 9.75
N SER A 147 7.95 5.84 10.79
CA SER A 147 7.92 7.30 10.83
C SER A 147 8.93 7.95 9.87
N ASP A 148 10.08 7.32 9.66
CA ASP A 148 11.13 7.75 8.74
C ASP A 148 11.86 6.53 8.16
N ARG A 149 11.67 6.32 6.86
CA ARG A 149 12.26 5.20 6.11
C ARG A 149 13.79 5.28 6.05
N ALA A 150 14.34 6.46 5.85
CA ALA A 150 15.79 6.66 5.76
C ALA A 150 16.45 6.41 7.12
N ALA A 151 15.78 6.74 8.22
CA ALA A 151 16.26 6.39 9.56
C ALA A 151 16.29 4.88 9.80
N LEU A 152 15.24 4.14 9.40
CA LEU A 152 15.22 2.68 9.49
C LEU A 152 16.34 2.03 8.65
N GLU A 153 16.54 2.50 7.41
CA GLU A 153 17.63 2.01 6.56
C GLU A 153 19.01 2.27 7.17
N ARG A 154 19.24 3.46 7.74
CA ARG A 154 20.48 3.78 8.48
C ARG A 154 20.66 2.85 9.67
N TRP A 155 19.62 2.62 10.47
CA TRP A 155 19.68 1.71 11.60
C TRP A 155 20.04 0.28 11.16
N LEU A 156 19.39 -0.25 10.12
CA LEU A 156 19.72 -1.57 9.56
C LEU A 156 21.16 -1.62 9.05
N ALA A 157 21.61 -0.64 8.27
CA ALA A 157 22.96 -0.57 7.73
C ALA A 157 24.04 -0.56 8.83
N GLN A 158 23.78 0.11 9.95
CA GLN A 158 24.69 0.08 11.10
C GLN A 158 24.78 -1.30 11.78
N ASN A 159 23.78 -2.16 11.60
CA ASN A 159 23.71 -3.47 12.24
C ASN A 159 24.29 -4.61 11.39
N VAL A 160 24.29 -4.51 10.06
CA VAL A 160 24.58 -5.65 9.16
C VAL A 160 25.87 -6.39 9.51
N GLU A 161 26.97 -5.66 9.75
CA GLU A 161 28.26 -6.27 10.08
C GLU A 161 28.34 -6.84 11.50
N ARG A 162 27.39 -6.48 12.37
CA ARG A 162 27.35 -6.85 13.79
C ARG A 162 26.38 -7.99 14.08
N ILE A 163 25.66 -8.48 13.07
CA ILE A 163 24.74 -9.60 13.24
C ILE A 163 25.54 -10.83 13.69
N ALA A 164 25.18 -11.37 14.85
CA ALA A 164 25.85 -12.51 15.47
C ALA A 164 25.79 -13.77 14.59
N GLU A 165 26.72 -14.69 14.80
CA GLU A 165 26.85 -15.91 13.97
C GLU A 165 25.61 -16.81 14.02
N GLY A 166 24.98 -16.93 15.20
CA GLY A 166 23.74 -17.68 15.42
C GLY A 166 22.47 -16.95 14.97
N VAL A 167 22.58 -15.73 14.43
CA VAL A 167 21.44 -14.89 14.08
C VAL A 167 21.35 -14.69 12.57
N ARG A 168 20.14 -14.66 12.04
CA ARG A 168 19.81 -14.15 10.71
C ARG A 168 18.74 -13.08 10.80
N VAL A 169 18.81 -12.09 9.91
CA VAL A 169 17.76 -11.08 9.75
C VAL A 169 17.04 -11.33 8.43
N MET A 170 15.71 -11.27 8.45
CA MET A 170 14.87 -11.39 7.26
C MET A 170 14.10 -10.09 7.04
N LEU A 171 14.23 -9.55 5.83
CA LEU A 171 13.46 -8.43 5.31
C LEU A 171 12.66 -8.89 4.10
N ILE A 172 11.51 -8.25 3.87
CA ILE A 172 10.67 -8.50 2.70
C ILE A 172 10.55 -7.18 1.94
N ASP A 173 10.68 -7.25 0.62
CA ASP A 173 10.27 -6.19 -0.29
C ASP A 173 9.71 -6.79 -1.60
N THR A 174 9.32 -5.92 -2.54
CA THR A 174 8.74 -6.36 -3.80
C THR A 174 9.63 -6.02 -4.99
N LEU A 175 9.43 -6.71 -6.12
CA LEU A 175 10.10 -6.38 -7.37
C LEU A 175 9.69 -4.98 -7.86
N GLU A 176 8.45 -4.59 -7.60
CA GLU A 176 7.88 -3.29 -7.93
C GLU A 176 8.42 -2.17 -7.02
N GLN A 177 8.71 -2.50 -5.76
CA GLN A 177 9.25 -1.57 -4.76
C GLN A 177 10.45 -2.21 -4.04
N PRO A 178 11.65 -2.19 -4.68
CA PRO A 178 12.86 -2.83 -4.15
C PRO A 178 13.51 -1.97 -3.05
N VAL A 179 12.77 -1.71 -1.98
CA VAL A 179 13.11 -0.72 -0.94
C VAL A 179 14.38 -1.06 -0.15
N TRP A 180 14.91 -2.29 -0.23
CA TRP A 180 16.16 -2.68 0.42
C TRP A 180 17.36 -2.80 -0.54
N GLN A 181 17.23 -2.34 -1.79
CA GLN A 181 18.28 -2.45 -2.80
C GLN A 181 19.60 -1.79 -2.38
N ALA A 182 19.53 -0.62 -1.74
CA ALA A 182 20.73 0.10 -1.28
C ALA A 182 21.50 -0.70 -0.21
N LEU A 183 20.77 -1.38 0.69
CA LEU A 183 21.37 -2.22 1.73
C LEU A 183 22.12 -3.41 1.13
N GLN A 184 21.53 -4.06 0.12
CA GLN A 184 22.17 -5.17 -0.60
C GLN A 184 23.44 -4.74 -1.34
N GLN A 185 23.42 -3.56 -1.96
CA GLN A 185 24.59 -3.02 -2.67
C GLN A 185 25.72 -2.61 -1.72
N ALA A 186 25.38 -2.08 -0.55
CA ALA A 186 26.37 -1.65 0.44
C ALA A 186 27.08 -2.84 1.11
N PHE A 187 26.39 -3.97 1.29
CA PHE A 187 26.92 -5.13 2.02
C PHE A 187 26.75 -6.46 1.25
N PRO A 188 27.29 -6.61 0.03
CA PRO A 188 27.00 -7.74 -0.86
C PRO A 188 27.46 -9.11 -0.33
N GLN A 189 28.40 -9.14 0.64
CA GLN A 189 28.87 -10.38 1.28
C GLN A 189 27.99 -10.80 2.47
N ARG A 190 27.33 -9.85 3.13
CA ARG A 190 26.50 -10.09 4.32
C ARG A 190 25.01 -10.17 3.98
N VAL A 191 24.59 -9.48 2.92
CA VAL A 191 23.20 -9.35 2.51
C VAL A 191 22.94 -10.21 1.29
N ARG A 192 22.11 -11.24 1.45
CA ARG A 192 21.69 -12.13 0.38
C ARG A 192 20.31 -11.73 -0.12
N LEU A 193 20.22 -11.40 -1.40
CA LEU A 193 18.93 -11.23 -2.08
C LEU A 193 18.40 -12.60 -2.51
N MET A 194 17.16 -12.90 -2.15
CA MET A 194 16.41 -14.07 -2.56
C MET A 194 15.24 -13.63 -3.42
N THR A 195 15.19 -14.11 -4.66
CA THR A 195 14.11 -13.84 -5.61
C THR A 195 13.42 -15.15 -5.98
N PRO A 196 12.61 -15.74 -5.08
CA PRO A 196 11.91 -16.98 -5.39
C PRO A 196 10.96 -16.71 -6.56
N ASP A 197 10.90 -17.63 -7.53
CA ASP A 197 9.98 -17.54 -8.67
C ASP A 197 8.56 -17.91 -8.21
N ILE A 198 7.90 -16.94 -7.57
CA ILE A 198 6.54 -17.06 -7.07
C ILE A 198 5.67 -16.08 -7.85
N ASP A 199 4.54 -16.59 -8.30
CA ASP A 199 3.50 -15.79 -8.93
C ASP A 199 2.16 -16.23 -8.38
N GLY A 200 1.53 -15.35 -7.58
CA GLY A 200 0.27 -15.65 -6.90
C GLY A 200 -0.84 -16.01 -7.89
N MET A 201 -0.87 -15.37 -9.06
CA MET A 201 -1.86 -15.64 -10.11
C MET A 201 -1.67 -17.03 -10.74
N THR A 202 -0.43 -17.44 -10.95
CA THR A 202 -0.11 -18.77 -11.47
C THR A 202 -0.49 -19.86 -10.45
N LEU A 203 -0.24 -19.63 -9.16
CA LEU A 203 -0.65 -20.56 -8.09
C LEU A 203 -2.17 -20.69 -8.00
N MET A 204 -2.89 -19.56 -8.09
CA MET A 204 -4.36 -19.56 -8.16
C MET A 204 -4.88 -20.34 -9.35
N GLN A 205 -4.28 -20.17 -10.54
CA GLN A 205 -4.64 -20.92 -11.74
C GLN A 205 -4.39 -22.42 -11.59
N GLN A 206 -3.23 -22.83 -11.05
CA GLN A 206 -2.91 -24.24 -10.79
C GLN A 206 -3.93 -24.86 -9.83
N THR A 207 -4.27 -24.14 -8.76
CA THR A 207 -5.29 -24.56 -7.80
C THR A 207 -6.66 -24.67 -8.47
N ALA A 208 -7.04 -23.69 -9.29
CA ALA A 208 -8.30 -23.71 -10.03
C ALA A 208 -8.36 -24.83 -11.08
N SER A 209 -7.24 -25.17 -11.72
CA SER A 209 -7.16 -26.23 -12.72
C SER A 209 -7.34 -27.64 -12.13
N GLN A 210 -7.11 -27.77 -10.82
CA GLN A 210 -7.33 -29.00 -10.07
C GLN A 210 -8.78 -29.13 -9.55
N LEU A 211 -9.62 -28.09 -9.72
CA LEU A 211 -11.04 -28.17 -9.39
C LEU A 211 -11.78 -29.00 -10.45
N SER A 212 -12.54 -30.00 -9.99
CA SER A 212 -13.47 -30.75 -10.84
C SER A 212 -14.85 -30.07 -10.84
N ASP A 213 -15.40 -29.79 -12.01
CA ASP A 213 -16.81 -29.40 -12.19
C ASP A 213 -17.54 -30.48 -13.00
N ARG A 214 -18.83 -30.74 -12.69
CA ARG A 214 -19.64 -31.72 -13.42
C ARG A 214 -20.02 -31.23 -14.81
N ASP A 215 -19.99 -29.91 -15.05
CA ASP A 215 -20.26 -29.27 -16.33
C ASP A 215 -18.94 -28.95 -17.07
N GLY A 216 -18.70 -29.67 -18.17
CA GLY A 216 -17.47 -29.55 -18.96
C GLY A 216 -17.30 -28.21 -19.68
N ASP A 217 -18.40 -27.56 -20.10
CA ASP A 217 -18.33 -26.24 -20.75
C ASP A 217 -18.00 -25.16 -19.73
N ARG A 218 -18.59 -25.25 -18.53
CA ARG A 218 -18.30 -24.35 -17.41
C ARG A 218 -16.85 -24.46 -16.95
N LEU A 219 -16.35 -25.68 -16.84
CA LEU A 219 -14.95 -25.94 -16.52
C LEU A 219 -14.00 -25.30 -17.54
N ARG A 220 -14.22 -25.55 -18.84
CA ARG A 220 -13.39 -24.99 -19.92
C ARG A 220 -13.46 -23.46 -19.98
N CYS A 221 -14.64 -22.89 -19.80
CA CYS A 221 -14.82 -21.44 -19.77
C CYS A 221 -14.02 -20.80 -18.63
N ARG A 222 -14.03 -21.39 -17.43
CA ARG A 222 -13.23 -20.90 -16.29
C ARG A 222 -11.73 -21.03 -16.53
N GLN A 223 -11.29 -22.13 -17.12
CA GLN A 223 -9.88 -22.35 -17.48
C GLN A 223 -9.39 -21.27 -18.46
N PHE A 224 -10.09 -21.07 -19.58
CA PHE A 224 -9.74 -20.04 -20.56
C PHE A 224 -9.80 -18.62 -20.01
N MET A 225 -10.76 -18.33 -19.11
CA MET A 225 -10.81 -17.05 -18.40
C MET A 225 -9.57 -16.85 -17.51
N ALA A 226 -9.20 -17.85 -16.70
CA ALA A 226 -8.01 -17.78 -15.84
C ALA A 226 -6.72 -17.58 -16.66
N ASP A 227 -6.60 -18.29 -17.78
CA ASP A 227 -5.47 -18.12 -18.70
C ASP A 227 -5.43 -16.70 -19.32
N ALA A 228 -6.59 -16.16 -19.67
CA ALA A 228 -6.68 -14.80 -20.21
C ALA A 228 -6.29 -13.74 -19.17
N LEU A 229 -6.67 -13.93 -17.90
CA LEU A 229 -6.25 -13.08 -16.79
C LEU A 229 -4.73 -13.14 -16.58
N LEU A 230 -4.11 -14.33 -16.65
CA LEU A 230 -2.64 -14.44 -16.60
C LEU A 230 -1.96 -13.73 -17.78
N LEU A 231 -2.55 -13.85 -18.98
CA LEU A 231 -2.04 -13.18 -20.18
C LEU A 231 -2.19 -11.66 -20.11
N LEU A 232 -3.09 -11.10 -19.29
CA LEU A 232 -3.13 -9.65 -19.06
C LEU A 232 -1.80 -9.15 -18.47
N GLU A 233 -1.20 -9.90 -17.56
CA GLU A 233 0.08 -9.52 -16.94
C GLU A 233 1.27 -9.79 -17.86
N ARG A 234 1.34 -10.97 -18.49
CA ARG A 234 2.56 -11.45 -19.16
C ARG A 234 2.46 -11.55 -20.69
N GLY A 235 1.25 -11.58 -21.22
CA GLY A 235 0.97 -11.78 -22.63
C GLY A 235 0.91 -10.49 -23.43
N THR A 236 0.87 -10.68 -24.75
CA THR A 236 0.51 -9.66 -25.74
C THR A 236 -1.01 -9.45 -25.76
N PRO A 237 -1.49 -8.27 -26.21
CA PRO A 237 -2.92 -8.00 -26.38
C PRO A 237 -3.62 -9.05 -27.24
N GLN A 238 -2.95 -9.53 -28.29
CA GLN A 238 -3.50 -10.54 -29.19
C GLN A 238 -3.64 -11.91 -28.52
N GLN A 239 -2.70 -12.29 -27.64
CA GLN A 239 -2.82 -13.52 -26.86
C GLN A 239 -3.99 -13.45 -25.88
N VAL A 240 -4.16 -12.31 -25.19
CA VAL A 240 -5.32 -12.07 -24.32
C VAL A 240 -6.61 -12.20 -25.12
N ALA A 241 -6.71 -11.50 -26.26
CA ALA A 241 -7.89 -11.52 -27.10
C ALA A 241 -8.23 -12.92 -27.62
N THR A 242 -7.21 -13.68 -28.02
CA THR A 242 -7.38 -15.05 -28.49
C THR A 242 -7.89 -15.97 -27.38
N ARG A 243 -7.28 -15.89 -26.18
CA ARG A 243 -7.63 -16.79 -25.07
C ARG A 243 -9.00 -16.45 -24.47
N ALA A 244 -9.27 -15.17 -24.23
CA ALA A 244 -10.59 -14.70 -23.80
C ALA A 244 -11.67 -14.99 -24.86
N GLY A 245 -11.32 -14.93 -26.15
CA GLY A 245 -12.22 -15.29 -27.25
C GLY A 245 -12.72 -16.74 -27.20
N LEU A 246 -11.89 -17.69 -26.74
CA LEU A 246 -12.30 -19.07 -26.54
C LEU A 246 -13.34 -19.21 -25.42
N ALA A 247 -13.14 -18.52 -24.29
CA ALA A 247 -14.13 -18.47 -23.21
C ALA A 247 -15.42 -17.77 -23.67
N LEU A 248 -15.29 -16.67 -24.40
CA LEU A 248 -16.40 -15.90 -24.94
C LEU A 248 -17.28 -16.74 -25.88
N ALA A 249 -16.68 -17.56 -26.74
CA ALA A 249 -17.42 -18.45 -27.64
C ALA A 249 -18.26 -19.49 -26.87
N ILE A 250 -17.73 -20.04 -25.78
CA ILE A 250 -18.48 -20.97 -24.91
C ILE A 250 -19.62 -20.22 -24.22
N ALA A 251 -19.33 -19.07 -23.60
CA ALA A 251 -20.31 -18.27 -22.91
C ALA A 251 -21.44 -17.78 -23.83
N ALA A 252 -21.12 -17.41 -25.07
CA ALA A 252 -22.11 -17.04 -26.09
C ALA A 252 -23.03 -18.21 -26.45
N LYS A 253 -22.47 -19.41 -26.70
CA LYS A 253 -23.24 -20.61 -27.02
C LYS A 253 -24.20 -21.00 -25.89
N GLN A 254 -23.78 -20.80 -24.64
CA GLN A 254 -24.56 -21.16 -23.45
C GLN A 254 -25.47 -20.04 -22.95
N GLY A 255 -25.45 -18.86 -23.57
CA GLY A 255 -26.25 -17.70 -23.14
C GLY A 255 -25.79 -17.07 -21.81
N TRP A 256 -24.54 -17.31 -21.42
CA TRP A 256 -23.93 -16.80 -20.17
C TRP A 256 -23.50 -15.33 -20.32
N LEU A 257 -24.47 -14.42 -20.31
CA LEU A 257 -24.25 -13.00 -20.60
C LEU A 257 -23.22 -12.36 -19.66
N GLU A 258 -23.25 -12.68 -18.36
CA GLU A 258 -22.28 -12.14 -17.38
C GLU A 258 -20.84 -12.47 -17.78
N GLN A 259 -20.57 -13.73 -18.11
CA GLN A 259 -19.26 -14.21 -18.52
C GLN A 259 -18.83 -13.57 -19.85
N GLN A 260 -19.76 -13.34 -20.78
CA GLN A 260 -19.47 -12.61 -22.02
C GLN A 260 -19.01 -11.18 -21.73
N VAL A 261 -19.68 -10.46 -20.81
CA VAL A 261 -19.27 -9.10 -20.40
C VAL A 261 -17.87 -9.12 -19.79
N VAL A 262 -17.60 -10.05 -18.86
CA VAL A 262 -16.27 -10.20 -18.25
C VAL A 262 -15.19 -10.46 -19.30
N MET A 263 -15.46 -11.32 -20.30
CA MET A 263 -14.49 -11.60 -21.36
C MET A 263 -14.21 -10.37 -22.21
N HIS A 264 -15.24 -9.60 -22.57
CA HIS A 264 -15.05 -8.35 -23.30
C HIS A 264 -14.23 -7.33 -22.49
N ASN A 265 -14.45 -7.23 -21.17
CA ASN A 265 -13.65 -6.37 -20.29
C ASN A 265 -12.18 -6.81 -20.21
N ILE A 266 -11.90 -8.12 -20.14
CA ILE A 266 -10.54 -8.67 -20.20
C ILE A 266 -9.87 -8.32 -21.54
N ILE A 267 -10.59 -8.51 -22.66
CA ILE A 267 -10.08 -8.13 -23.99
C ILE A 267 -9.76 -6.63 -24.04
N GLY A 268 -10.66 -5.79 -23.52
CA GLY A 268 -10.45 -4.35 -23.40
C GLY A 268 -9.17 -4.01 -22.64
N GLY A 269 -8.99 -4.58 -21.44
CA GLY A 269 -7.79 -4.38 -20.63
C GLY A 269 -6.50 -4.81 -21.33
N GLY A 270 -6.55 -5.90 -22.10
CA GLY A 270 -5.43 -6.35 -22.92
C GLY A 270 -5.03 -5.32 -23.99
N TRP A 271 -6.00 -4.69 -24.65
CA TRP A 271 -5.74 -3.65 -25.64
C TRP A 271 -5.30 -2.31 -25.04
N VAL A 272 -5.75 -1.95 -23.83
CA VAL A 272 -5.23 -0.80 -23.08
C VAL A 272 -3.74 -0.98 -22.81
N LYS A 273 -3.34 -2.13 -22.27
CA LYS A 273 -1.92 -2.48 -22.08
C LYS A 273 -1.14 -2.42 -23.41
N GLY A 274 -1.78 -2.83 -24.50
CA GLY A 274 -1.27 -2.76 -25.87
C GLY A 274 -1.25 -1.37 -26.51
N LYS A 275 -1.62 -0.30 -25.79
CA LYS A 275 -1.75 1.07 -26.29
C LYS A 275 -2.63 1.18 -27.55
N SER A 276 -3.63 0.32 -27.67
CA SER A 276 -4.58 0.29 -28.80
C SER A 276 -5.96 0.74 -28.33
N ALA A 277 -6.13 2.04 -28.06
CA ALA A 277 -7.35 2.59 -27.47
C ALA A 277 -8.62 2.25 -28.28
N ASP A 278 -8.59 2.35 -29.62
CA ASP A 278 -9.76 2.04 -30.46
C ASP A 278 -10.29 0.62 -30.23
N LYS A 279 -9.38 -0.36 -30.13
CA LYS A 279 -9.75 -1.77 -29.89
C LYS A 279 -10.21 -1.99 -28.46
N ALA A 280 -9.59 -1.31 -27.49
CA ALA A 280 -10.02 -1.36 -26.10
C ALA A 280 -11.45 -0.82 -25.95
N VAL A 281 -11.70 0.37 -26.50
CA VAL A 281 -13.02 1.02 -26.50
C VAL A 281 -14.06 0.16 -27.19
N ALA A 282 -13.75 -0.42 -28.36
CA ALA A 282 -14.66 -1.33 -29.04
C ALA A 282 -15.04 -2.53 -28.15
N ALA A 283 -14.07 -3.12 -27.44
CA ALA A 283 -14.33 -4.22 -26.52
C ALA A 283 -15.19 -3.79 -25.31
N TYR A 284 -14.90 -2.64 -24.69
CA TYR A 284 -15.69 -2.11 -23.57
C TYR A 284 -17.12 -1.73 -23.97
N ARG A 285 -17.32 -1.18 -25.17
CA ARG A 285 -18.66 -0.91 -25.70
C ARG A 285 -19.43 -2.20 -25.98
N GLN A 286 -18.75 -3.23 -26.49
CA GLN A 286 -19.36 -4.55 -26.66
C GLN A 286 -19.78 -5.16 -25.30
N ALA A 287 -18.95 -5.02 -24.26
CA ALA A 287 -19.30 -5.39 -22.90
C ALA A 287 -20.57 -4.66 -22.42
N GLN A 288 -20.65 -3.34 -22.59
CA GLN A 288 -21.83 -2.55 -22.23
C GLN A 288 -23.10 -2.99 -22.99
N GLN A 289 -22.97 -3.30 -24.29
CA GLN A 289 -24.08 -3.77 -25.12
C GLN A 289 -24.59 -5.14 -24.66
N VAL A 290 -23.69 -6.10 -24.41
CA VAL A 290 -24.07 -7.44 -23.94
C VAL A 290 -24.75 -7.36 -22.58
N ALA A 291 -24.26 -6.48 -21.69
CA ALA A 291 -24.85 -6.29 -20.37
C ALA A 291 -26.32 -5.85 -20.43
N GLN A 292 -26.77 -5.15 -21.48
CA GLN A 292 -28.18 -4.73 -21.63
C GLN A 292 -29.16 -5.91 -21.63
N GLY A 293 -28.71 -7.10 -22.05
CA GLY A 293 -29.53 -8.32 -22.05
C GLY A 293 -29.69 -8.98 -20.68
N ILE A 294 -28.97 -8.53 -19.65
CA ILE A 294 -29.01 -9.14 -18.30
C ILE A 294 -30.27 -8.70 -17.57
N GLY A 295 -31.17 -9.63 -17.27
CA GLY A 295 -32.43 -9.33 -16.58
C GLY A 295 -32.27 -8.73 -15.18
N ASP A 296 -31.25 -9.17 -14.44
CA ASP A 296 -30.90 -8.64 -13.11
C ASP A 296 -30.38 -7.19 -13.22
N GLN A 297 -31.16 -6.22 -12.72
CA GLN A 297 -30.85 -4.80 -12.83
C GLN A 297 -29.60 -4.38 -12.02
N PRO A 298 -29.45 -4.73 -10.72
CA PRO A 298 -28.22 -4.49 -9.98
C PRO A 298 -26.96 -5.04 -10.67
N LEU A 299 -27.03 -6.28 -11.15
CA LEU A 299 -25.89 -6.93 -11.80
C LEU A 299 -25.56 -6.27 -13.15
N ARG A 300 -26.58 -5.99 -13.98
CA ARG A 300 -26.46 -5.24 -15.23
C ARG A 300 -25.75 -3.90 -15.00
N THR A 301 -26.23 -3.13 -14.03
CA THR A 301 -25.70 -1.79 -13.73
C THR A 301 -24.25 -1.87 -13.29
N THR A 302 -23.90 -2.83 -12.43
CA THR A 302 -22.53 -3.06 -11.97
C THR A 302 -21.58 -3.39 -13.12
N LEU A 303 -22.00 -4.28 -14.02
CA LEU A 303 -21.20 -4.70 -15.16
C LEU A 303 -21.04 -3.58 -16.21
N GLN A 304 -22.09 -2.81 -16.47
CA GLN A 304 -22.02 -1.62 -17.33
C GLN A 304 -21.09 -0.56 -16.74
N MET A 305 -21.17 -0.31 -15.43
CA MET A 305 -20.30 0.63 -14.72
C MET A 305 -18.83 0.27 -14.89
N GLN A 306 -18.45 -0.99 -14.63
CA GLN A 306 -17.06 -1.46 -14.80
C GLN A 306 -16.56 -1.27 -16.23
N SER A 307 -17.41 -1.55 -17.21
CA SER A 307 -17.08 -1.41 -18.63
C SER A 307 -16.92 0.07 -19.05
N ALA A 308 -17.75 0.97 -18.49
CA ALA A 308 -17.64 2.41 -18.72
C ALA A 308 -16.37 3.02 -18.09
N PHE A 309 -15.97 2.56 -16.90
CA PHE A 309 -14.66 2.90 -16.31
C PHE A 309 -13.50 2.45 -17.19
N GLY A 310 -13.58 1.22 -17.73
CA GLY A 310 -12.60 0.70 -18.68
C GLY A 310 -12.49 1.56 -19.94
N GLU A 311 -13.62 1.98 -20.52
CA GLU A 311 -13.65 2.88 -21.68
C GLU A 311 -13.03 4.25 -21.35
N GLY A 312 -13.36 4.84 -20.21
CA GLY A 312 -12.75 6.09 -19.75
C GLY A 312 -11.23 5.98 -19.60
N GLY A 313 -10.75 4.89 -19.00
CA GLY A 313 -9.32 4.61 -18.88
C GLY A 313 -8.62 4.41 -20.23
N ALA A 314 -9.30 3.78 -21.20
CA ALA A 314 -8.76 3.60 -22.55
C ALA A 314 -8.55 4.92 -23.27
N TRP A 315 -9.54 5.82 -23.27
CA TRP A 315 -9.41 7.16 -23.85
C TRP A 315 -8.38 8.02 -23.11
N PHE A 316 -8.38 7.97 -21.79
CA PHE A 316 -7.43 8.70 -20.96
C PHE A 316 -5.98 8.33 -21.31
N SER A 317 -5.71 7.03 -21.54
CA SER A 317 -4.37 6.52 -21.83
C SER A 317 -3.74 7.05 -23.13
N VAL A 318 -4.55 7.57 -24.05
CA VAL A 318 -4.09 8.13 -25.34
C VAL A 318 -4.26 9.65 -25.42
N GLY A 319 -4.67 10.31 -24.32
CA GLY A 319 -4.83 11.76 -24.27
C GLY A 319 -6.13 12.30 -24.87
N GLU A 320 -7.09 11.45 -25.23
CA GLU A 320 -8.40 11.85 -25.74
C GLU A 320 -9.33 12.23 -24.57
N TYR A 321 -8.96 13.30 -23.86
CA TYR A 321 -9.52 13.63 -22.56
C TYR A 321 -11.02 13.96 -22.60
N ARG A 322 -11.51 14.60 -23.67
CA ARG A 322 -12.93 14.89 -23.81
C ARG A 322 -13.79 13.63 -23.90
N GLN A 323 -13.32 12.61 -24.63
CA GLN A 323 -14.00 11.32 -24.72
C GLN A 323 -13.92 10.55 -23.40
N ALA A 324 -12.75 10.59 -22.74
CA ALA A 324 -12.57 10.02 -21.42
C ALA A 324 -13.55 10.63 -20.39
N ALA A 325 -13.69 11.96 -20.39
CA ALA A 325 -14.62 12.66 -19.51
C ALA A 325 -16.07 12.16 -19.69
N GLY A 326 -16.53 12.02 -20.93
CA GLY A 326 -17.85 11.48 -21.23
C GLY A 326 -18.06 10.05 -20.71
N ALA A 327 -17.07 9.17 -20.90
CA ALA A 327 -17.13 7.79 -20.41
C ALA A 327 -17.10 7.72 -18.86
N TYR A 328 -16.30 8.56 -18.20
CA TYR A 328 -16.25 8.63 -16.74
C TYR A 328 -17.55 9.19 -16.13
N ARG A 329 -18.21 10.17 -16.77
CA ARG A 329 -19.55 10.63 -16.35
C ARG A 329 -20.60 9.52 -16.45
N LEU A 330 -20.59 8.78 -17.56
CA LEU A 330 -21.46 7.61 -17.71
C LEU A 330 -21.20 6.58 -16.59
N ALA A 331 -19.94 6.28 -16.33
CA ALA A 331 -19.55 5.37 -15.26
C ALA A 331 -20.01 5.86 -13.88
N ALA A 332 -19.89 7.16 -13.59
CA ALA A 332 -20.36 7.76 -12.35
C ALA A 332 -21.88 7.64 -12.16
N GLY A 333 -22.66 7.91 -13.22
CA GLY A 333 -24.11 7.75 -13.19
C GLY A 333 -24.54 6.31 -12.94
N LEU A 334 -23.86 5.35 -13.58
CA LEU A 334 -24.09 3.91 -13.34
C LEU A 334 -23.67 3.50 -11.92
N ALA A 335 -22.57 4.03 -11.40
CA ALA A 335 -22.14 3.78 -10.03
C ALA A 335 -23.16 4.29 -9.01
N GLN A 336 -23.76 5.46 -9.25
CA GLN A 336 -24.84 5.99 -8.42
C GLN A 336 -26.08 5.09 -8.44
N LEU A 337 -26.48 4.61 -9.61
CA LEU A 337 -27.59 3.64 -9.75
C LEU A 337 -27.30 2.31 -9.06
N ALA A 338 -26.05 1.85 -9.06
CA ALA A 338 -25.61 0.65 -8.35
C ALA A 338 -25.44 0.85 -6.83
N GLY A 339 -25.65 2.07 -6.31
CA GLY A 339 -25.41 2.42 -4.91
C GLY A 339 -23.92 2.49 -4.52
N ASN A 340 -23.00 2.45 -5.48
CA ASN A 340 -21.56 2.54 -5.25
C ASN A 340 -21.10 4.00 -5.23
N ARG A 341 -21.22 4.64 -4.06
CA ARG A 341 -20.90 6.06 -3.86
C ARG A 341 -19.42 6.39 -4.10
N LEU A 342 -18.51 5.49 -3.71
CA LEU A 342 -17.07 5.67 -3.91
C LEU A 342 -16.74 5.82 -5.40
N LEU A 343 -17.27 4.94 -6.23
CA LEU A 343 -17.07 5.00 -7.68
C LEU A 343 -17.84 6.14 -8.34
N ALA A 344 -18.99 6.55 -7.81
CA ALA A 344 -19.68 7.75 -8.31
C ALA A 344 -18.82 9.02 -8.13
N ILE A 345 -18.23 9.18 -6.94
CA ILE A 345 -17.29 10.27 -6.64
C ILE A 345 -16.05 10.19 -7.55
N GLU A 346 -15.45 9.02 -7.69
CA GLU A 346 -14.25 8.84 -8.52
C GLU A 346 -14.50 9.08 -10.00
N GLY A 347 -15.62 8.60 -10.55
CA GLY A 347 -15.99 8.83 -11.94
C GLY A 347 -16.18 10.32 -12.23
N MET A 348 -16.90 11.06 -11.37
CA MET A 348 -17.07 12.50 -11.55
C MET A 348 -15.74 13.26 -11.39
N ARG A 349 -14.88 12.86 -10.44
CA ARG A 349 -13.55 13.47 -10.30
C ARG A 349 -12.71 13.25 -11.55
N MET A 350 -12.67 12.03 -12.08
CA MET A 350 -11.91 11.73 -13.28
C MET A 350 -12.45 12.47 -14.50
N ALA A 351 -13.77 12.68 -14.61
CA ALA A 351 -14.34 13.52 -15.66
C ALA A 351 -13.86 14.97 -15.56
N GLY A 352 -13.93 15.58 -14.37
CA GLY A 352 -13.40 16.92 -14.12
C GLY A 352 -11.90 17.02 -14.43
N ARG A 353 -11.11 16.03 -13.99
CA ARG A 353 -9.67 15.99 -14.25
C ARG A 353 -9.34 15.91 -15.74
N CYS A 354 -10.08 15.10 -16.50
CA CYS A 354 -9.92 15.04 -17.94
C CYS A 354 -10.15 16.41 -18.59
N LEU A 355 -11.19 17.13 -18.16
CA LEU A 355 -11.47 18.46 -18.71
C LEU A 355 -10.43 19.51 -18.33
N VAL A 356 -9.85 19.44 -17.13
CA VAL A 356 -8.68 20.27 -16.77
C VAL A 356 -7.53 20.02 -17.75
N LEU A 357 -7.24 18.75 -18.08
CA LEU A 357 -6.19 18.39 -19.02
C LEU A 357 -6.54 18.78 -20.47
N ASP A 358 -7.82 18.81 -20.84
CA ASP A 358 -8.32 19.33 -22.13
C ASP A 358 -8.29 20.88 -22.19
N GLY A 359 -8.07 21.56 -21.06
CA GLY A 359 -8.11 23.02 -20.94
C GLY A 359 -9.51 23.61 -20.72
N ASP A 360 -10.53 22.78 -20.56
CA ASP A 360 -11.93 23.18 -20.32
C ASP A 360 -12.25 23.27 -18.82
N GLN A 361 -11.70 24.31 -18.19
CA GLN A 361 -11.86 24.52 -16.75
C GLN A 361 -13.31 24.79 -16.35
N THR A 362 -14.13 25.38 -17.22
CA THR A 362 -15.52 25.72 -16.90
C THR A 362 -16.34 24.45 -16.64
N HIS A 363 -16.31 23.49 -17.57
CA HIS A 363 -17.03 22.24 -17.39
C HIS A 363 -16.36 21.35 -16.33
N ALA A 364 -15.04 21.48 -16.12
CA ALA A 364 -14.36 20.79 -15.03
C ALA A 364 -14.91 21.22 -13.65
N LEU A 365 -15.15 22.53 -13.45
CA LEU A 365 -15.75 23.04 -12.20
C LEU A 365 -17.14 22.46 -11.95
N ALA A 366 -17.95 22.27 -13.00
CA ALA A 366 -19.27 21.64 -12.89
C ALA A 366 -19.15 20.16 -12.47
N ASP A 367 -18.20 19.40 -13.02
CA ASP A 367 -17.95 18.02 -12.60
C ASP A 367 -17.46 17.93 -11.16
N TYR A 368 -16.56 18.83 -10.73
CA TYR A 368 -16.12 18.88 -9.33
C TYR A 368 -17.22 19.30 -8.36
N ALA A 369 -18.18 20.12 -8.79
CA ALA A 369 -19.37 20.41 -7.99
C ALA A 369 -20.21 19.14 -7.76
N GLN A 370 -20.32 18.27 -8.76
CA GLN A 370 -21.00 16.99 -8.62
C GLN A 370 -20.24 16.02 -7.69
N VAL A 371 -18.90 16.07 -7.68
CA VAL A 371 -18.09 15.33 -6.68
C VAL A 371 -18.46 15.76 -5.26
N ILE A 372 -18.48 17.07 -4.99
CA ILE A 372 -18.81 17.63 -3.68
C ILE A 372 -20.25 17.27 -3.29
N HIS A 373 -21.19 17.37 -4.24
CA HIS A 373 -22.58 16.99 -4.03
C HIS A 373 -22.72 15.50 -3.66
N ALA A 374 -22.07 14.61 -4.41
CA ALA A 374 -22.10 13.16 -4.19
C ALA A 374 -21.47 12.76 -2.84
N ALA A 375 -20.52 13.55 -2.34
CA ALA A 375 -19.86 13.32 -1.06
C ALA A 375 -20.63 13.85 0.17
N ARG A 376 -21.62 14.74 -0.02
CA ARG A 376 -22.43 15.32 1.07
C ARG A 376 -23.08 14.29 2.02
N PRO A 377 -23.68 13.17 1.57
CA PRO A 377 -24.31 12.21 2.49
C PRO A 377 -23.32 11.34 3.28
N LEU A 378 -22.02 11.39 2.98
CA LEU A 378 -20.99 10.61 3.66
C LEU A 378 -20.53 11.28 4.96
N SER A 379 -20.07 10.49 5.92
CA SER A 379 -19.37 10.99 7.11
C SER A 379 -17.99 11.57 6.74
N ALA A 380 -17.39 12.34 7.65
CA ALA A 380 -16.04 12.91 7.44
C ALA A 380 -14.99 11.83 7.18
N GLU A 381 -15.03 10.72 7.93
CA GLU A 381 -14.13 9.58 7.77
C GLU A 381 -14.29 8.91 6.39
N GLU A 382 -15.53 8.60 6.00
CA GLU A 382 -15.81 8.01 4.68
C GLU A 382 -15.36 8.93 3.53
N ARG A 383 -15.53 10.25 3.67
CA ARG A 383 -15.05 11.23 2.68
C ARG A 383 -13.53 11.20 2.54
N GLY A 384 -12.81 11.06 3.66
CA GLY A 384 -11.35 10.93 3.66
C GLY A 384 -10.84 9.68 2.93
N GLN A 385 -11.67 8.63 2.86
CA GLN A 385 -11.36 7.39 2.12
C GLN A 385 -11.79 7.43 0.64
N THR A 386 -12.40 8.53 0.19
CA THR A 386 -12.78 8.74 -1.22
C THR A 386 -11.72 9.56 -1.96
N THR A 387 -11.98 9.88 -3.23
CA THR A 387 -11.15 10.81 -4.00
C THR A 387 -11.63 12.28 -3.92
N LEU A 388 -12.56 12.61 -3.02
CA LEU A 388 -12.91 14.00 -2.70
C LEU A 388 -11.68 14.87 -2.34
N PRO A 389 -10.70 14.43 -1.51
CA PRO A 389 -9.52 15.23 -1.22
C PRO A 389 -8.73 15.60 -2.48
N LEU A 390 -8.65 14.68 -3.46
CA LEU A 390 -8.00 14.92 -4.74
C LEU A 390 -8.79 15.92 -5.61
N ALA A 391 -10.13 15.82 -5.62
CA ALA A 391 -10.99 16.79 -6.31
C ALA A 391 -10.81 18.21 -5.75
N LEU A 392 -10.74 18.35 -4.42
CA LEU A 392 -10.49 19.63 -3.77
C LEU A 392 -9.08 20.14 -4.06
N GLN A 393 -8.07 19.26 -4.13
CA GLN A 393 -6.73 19.63 -4.55
C GLN A 393 -6.69 20.12 -6.00
N ASP A 394 -7.37 19.44 -6.92
CA ASP A 394 -7.52 19.88 -8.31
C ASP A 394 -8.16 21.29 -8.37
N LEU A 395 -9.19 21.55 -7.55
CA LEU A 395 -9.78 22.89 -7.43
C LEU A 395 -8.75 23.93 -6.94
N LEU A 396 -7.88 23.61 -5.98
CA LEU A 396 -6.82 24.53 -5.56
C LEU A 396 -5.88 24.88 -6.73
N HIS A 397 -5.49 23.89 -7.55
CA HIS A 397 -4.65 24.12 -8.72
C HIS A 397 -5.35 24.96 -9.80
N ILE A 398 -6.64 24.74 -10.05
CA ILE A 398 -7.43 25.57 -10.98
C ILE A 398 -7.48 27.03 -10.52
N GLN A 399 -7.61 27.26 -9.22
CA GLN A 399 -7.79 28.60 -8.66
C GLN A 399 -6.46 29.37 -8.52
N ASP A 400 -5.39 28.70 -8.06
CA ASP A 400 -4.05 29.28 -7.89
C ASP A 400 -2.98 28.17 -7.84
N ASP A 401 -2.51 27.73 -9.01
CA ASP A 401 -1.53 26.65 -9.15
C ASP A 401 -0.23 26.89 -8.37
N LYS A 402 0.31 28.11 -8.43
CA LYS A 402 1.55 28.47 -7.72
C LYS A 402 1.40 28.32 -6.21
N ARG A 403 0.24 28.70 -5.67
CA ARG A 403 -0.05 28.60 -4.25
C ARG A 403 -0.37 27.18 -3.82
N ALA A 404 -1.08 26.42 -4.65
CA ALA A 404 -1.29 24.99 -4.43
C ALA A 404 0.06 24.26 -4.36
N GLN A 405 1.01 24.59 -5.24
CA GLN A 405 2.38 24.07 -5.20
C GLN A 405 3.11 24.51 -3.92
N ALA A 406 3.01 25.78 -3.52
CA ALA A 406 3.63 26.26 -2.29
C ALA A 406 3.11 25.55 -1.01
N LEU A 407 1.84 25.11 -1.00
CA LEU A 407 1.30 24.28 0.09
C LEU A 407 1.97 22.90 0.12
N ALA A 408 2.20 22.28 -1.05
CA ALA A 408 2.90 21.01 -1.16
C ALA A 408 4.37 21.14 -0.76
N ASP A 409 5.07 22.17 -1.26
CA ASP A 409 6.46 22.46 -0.91
C ASP A 409 6.64 22.68 0.61
N CYS A 410 5.65 23.30 1.26
CA CYS A 410 5.64 23.46 2.73
C CYS A 410 5.55 22.11 3.46
N ALA A 411 4.76 21.16 2.94
CA ALA A 411 4.67 19.82 3.51
C ALA A 411 5.98 19.05 3.32
N ASP A 412 6.60 19.14 2.15
CA ASP A 412 7.90 18.53 1.85
C ASP A 412 9.02 19.10 2.75
N ALA A 413 9.05 20.42 2.94
CA ALA A 413 10.00 21.08 3.83
C ALA A 413 9.83 20.61 5.29
N TYR A 414 8.58 20.44 5.75
CA TYR A 414 8.31 19.88 7.08
C TYR A 414 8.80 18.44 7.22
N GLN A 415 8.56 17.58 6.22
CA GLN A 415 9.04 16.19 6.25
C GLN A 415 10.57 16.14 6.28
N GLN A 416 11.26 16.91 5.44
CA GLN A 416 12.73 17.01 5.47
C GLN A 416 13.23 17.51 6.83
N ARG A 417 12.54 18.47 7.45
CA ARG A 417 12.89 18.98 8.76
C ARG A 417 12.71 17.93 9.86
N LYS A 418 11.61 17.16 9.83
CA LYS A 418 11.38 16.01 10.74
C LYS A 418 12.53 15.01 10.67
N GLN A 419 12.93 14.61 9.46
CA GLN A 419 14.04 13.66 9.26
C GLN A 419 15.37 14.19 9.85
N GLN A 420 15.68 15.48 9.64
CA GLN A 420 16.88 16.09 10.21
C GLN A 420 16.86 16.12 11.75
N LEU A 421 15.71 16.41 12.35
CA LEU A 421 15.56 16.43 13.81
C LEU A 421 15.73 15.03 14.41
N ILE A 422 15.15 14.00 13.79
CA ILE A 422 15.32 12.60 14.19
C ILE A 422 16.81 12.20 14.10
N LEU A 423 17.45 12.45 12.95
CA LEU A 423 18.88 12.16 12.76
C LEU A 423 19.77 12.84 13.81
N ARG A 424 19.45 14.09 14.17
CA ARG A 424 20.17 14.83 15.21
C ARG A 424 20.00 14.17 16.58
N ALA A 425 18.77 13.84 16.97
CA ALA A 425 18.49 13.19 18.25
C ALA A 425 19.21 11.83 18.37
N GLU A 426 19.15 11.01 17.32
CA GLU A 426 19.87 9.73 17.25
C GLU A 426 21.39 9.92 17.40
N SER A 427 21.95 10.93 16.73
CA SER A 427 23.38 11.24 16.82
C SER A 427 23.79 11.72 18.21
N GLU A 428 22.97 12.54 18.86
CA GLU A 428 23.21 13.01 20.24
C GLU A 428 23.21 11.83 21.24
N VAL A 429 22.28 10.89 21.10
CA VAL A 429 22.23 9.67 21.93
C VAL A 429 23.46 8.79 21.71
N ALA A 430 23.83 8.56 20.45
CA ALA A 430 24.99 7.74 20.11
C ALA A 430 26.31 8.33 20.65
N GLN A 431 26.50 9.64 20.54
CA GLN A 431 27.70 10.33 21.05
C GLN A 431 27.83 10.28 22.58
N GLN A 432 26.71 10.16 23.29
CA GLN A 432 26.66 10.08 24.76
C GLN A 432 26.60 8.63 25.27
N GLY A 433 26.90 7.65 24.40
CA GLY A 433 26.99 6.24 24.78
C GLY A 433 25.65 5.54 24.99
N ALA A 434 24.56 6.05 24.42
CA ALA A 434 23.23 5.44 24.47
C ALA A 434 22.77 5.08 25.90
N THR A 435 22.87 6.04 26.83
CA THR A 435 22.37 5.89 28.21
C THR A 435 20.92 6.33 28.34
N LEU A 436 20.20 5.86 29.38
CA LEU A 436 18.84 6.30 29.67
C LEU A 436 18.73 7.82 29.85
N GLN A 437 19.75 8.46 30.43
CA GLN A 437 19.78 9.90 30.60
C GLN A 437 19.93 10.63 29.26
N ALA A 438 20.82 10.15 28.39
CA ALA A 438 21.00 10.71 27.05
C ALA A 438 19.72 10.60 26.22
N VAL A 439 19.06 9.44 26.25
CA VAL A 439 17.78 9.20 25.56
C VAL A 439 16.71 10.16 26.08
N ARG A 440 16.48 10.25 27.40
CA ARG A 440 15.48 11.16 27.97
C ARG A 440 15.69 12.62 27.56
N LEU A 441 16.95 13.09 27.57
CA LEU A 441 17.28 14.45 27.16
C LEU A 441 17.07 14.68 25.66
N ALA A 442 17.49 13.73 24.83
CA ALA A 442 17.32 13.81 23.37
C ALA A 442 15.83 13.73 22.97
N GLU A 443 15.06 12.83 23.57
CA GLU A 443 13.61 12.70 23.36
C GLU A 443 12.88 13.99 23.73
N SER A 444 13.18 14.58 24.90
CA SER A 444 12.54 15.82 25.33
C SER A 444 12.80 16.97 24.35
N ARG A 445 14.03 17.11 23.84
CA ARG A 445 14.38 18.12 22.83
C ARG A 445 13.75 17.82 21.48
N LEU A 446 13.77 16.56 21.04
CA LEU A 446 13.17 16.12 19.80
C LEU A 446 11.68 16.43 19.81
N GLN A 447 11.00 16.12 20.90
CA GLN A 447 9.57 16.38 21.07
C GLN A 447 9.23 17.86 20.91
N GLN A 448 9.97 18.72 21.62
CA GLN A 448 9.80 20.18 21.52
C GLN A 448 10.08 20.70 20.11
N ALA A 449 11.15 20.23 19.47
CA ALA A 449 11.55 20.68 18.14
C ALA A 449 10.58 20.23 17.05
N LEU A 450 10.05 19.01 17.14
CA LEU A 450 9.04 18.49 16.23
C LEU A 450 7.72 19.27 16.37
N GLU A 451 7.26 19.51 17.60
CA GLU A 451 6.07 20.32 17.86
C GLU A 451 6.23 21.74 17.28
N GLN A 452 7.36 22.39 17.54
CA GLN A 452 7.64 23.71 17.00
C GLN A 452 7.65 23.72 15.47
N SER A 453 8.28 22.71 14.84
CA SER A 453 8.34 22.60 13.37
C SER A 453 6.96 22.36 12.77
N PHE A 454 6.12 21.55 13.42
CA PHE A 454 4.75 21.28 13.01
C PHE A 454 3.89 22.55 13.06
N GLN A 455 3.96 23.30 14.17
CA GLN A 455 3.24 24.56 14.32
C GLN A 455 3.68 25.60 13.28
N GLN A 456 4.99 25.72 13.04
CA GLN A 456 5.52 26.63 12.03
C GLN A 456 4.99 26.31 10.62
N ALA A 457 5.03 25.03 10.22
CA ALA A 457 4.56 24.60 8.91
C ALA A 457 3.05 24.86 8.74
N ARG A 458 2.26 24.65 9.80
CA ARG A 458 0.82 24.97 9.78
C ARG A 458 0.55 26.46 9.68
N SER A 459 1.24 27.30 10.46
CA SER A 459 1.12 28.75 10.36
C SER A 459 1.49 29.25 8.95
N GLN A 460 2.52 28.69 8.33
CA GLN A 460 2.91 29.01 6.97
C GLN A 460 1.81 28.66 5.95
N ARG A 461 1.19 27.46 6.06
CA ARG A 461 0.06 27.09 5.20
C ARG A 461 -1.15 27.99 5.40
N GLU A 462 -1.49 28.35 6.63
CA GLU A 462 -2.59 29.29 6.90
C GLU A 462 -2.34 30.66 6.27
N GLN A 463 -1.11 31.17 6.36
CA GLN A 463 -0.75 32.43 5.71
C GLN A 463 -0.92 32.33 4.19
N LEU A 464 -0.42 31.25 3.57
CA LEU A 464 -0.60 31.01 2.14
C LEU A 464 -2.08 30.98 1.77
N ILE A 465 -2.92 30.33 2.56
CA ILE A 465 -4.38 30.25 2.34
C ILE A 465 -5.04 31.63 2.41
N LEU A 466 -4.72 32.43 3.43
CA LEU A 466 -5.31 33.77 3.62
C LEU A 466 -5.01 34.70 2.43
N GLU A 467 -3.80 34.62 1.89
CA GLU A 467 -3.34 35.37 0.72
C GLU A 467 -3.92 34.87 -0.62
N GLY A 468 -4.61 33.72 -0.63
CA GLY A 468 -5.21 33.14 -1.84
C GLY A 468 -6.43 33.91 -2.35
N TYR A 469 -6.78 33.72 -3.63
CA TYR A 469 -7.99 34.31 -4.21
C TYR A 469 -9.27 33.74 -3.56
N PRO A 470 -10.44 34.42 -3.69
CA PRO A 470 -11.69 33.96 -3.09
C PRO A 470 -12.07 32.50 -3.42
N GLY A 471 -11.89 32.06 -4.68
CA GLY A 471 -12.17 30.67 -5.07
C GLY A 471 -11.23 29.65 -4.42
N PHE A 472 -9.94 30.00 -4.26
CA PHE A 472 -8.97 29.17 -3.54
C PHE A 472 -9.37 28.99 -2.08
N ARG A 473 -9.73 30.10 -1.39
CA ARG A 473 -10.21 30.06 -0.02
C ARG A 473 -11.54 29.31 0.11
N GLN A 474 -12.42 29.38 -0.88
CA GLN A 474 -13.65 28.61 -0.90
C GLN A 474 -13.37 27.10 -0.95
N ALA A 475 -12.44 26.64 -1.81
CA ALA A 475 -12.05 25.23 -1.86
C ALA A 475 -11.47 24.73 -0.52
N ILE A 476 -10.64 25.55 0.14
CA ILE A 476 -10.17 25.28 1.52
C ILE A 476 -11.33 25.18 2.50
N ALA A 477 -12.28 26.12 2.47
CA ALA A 477 -13.44 26.11 3.36
C ALA A 477 -14.29 24.84 3.17
N ILE A 478 -14.51 24.41 1.93
CA ILE A 478 -15.21 23.16 1.61
C ILE A 478 -14.46 21.97 2.21
N GLY A 479 -13.15 21.87 1.98
CA GLY A 479 -12.35 20.78 2.56
C GLY A 479 -12.38 20.77 4.08
N ARG A 480 -12.40 21.94 4.73
CA ARG A 480 -12.53 22.03 6.19
C ARG A 480 -13.89 21.61 6.72
N GLN A 481 -14.95 21.90 5.97
CA GLN A 481 -16.31 21.49 6.31
C GLN A 481 -16.53 19.99 6.07
N TYR A 482 -15.92 19.44 5.01
CA TYR A 482 -16.25 18.09 4.53
C TYR A 482 -15.27 17.02 4.98
N LEU A 483 -13.98 17.33 5.08
CA LEU A 483 -12.93 16.38 5.46
C LEU A 483 -12.58 16.52 6.94
N GLN A 484 -11.94 17.62 7.31
CA GLN A 484 -11.54 17.88 8.70
C GLN A 484 -11.23 19.37 8.92
N PRO A 485 -11.48 19.95 10.11
CA PRO A 485 -11.46 21.42 10.33
C PRO A 485 -10.15 22.14 10.03
N GLN A 486 -9.05 21.41 9.92
CA GLN A 486 -7.68 21.87 9.66
C GLN A 486 -7.17 21.45 8.28
N TRP A 487 -8.06 21.02 7.39
CA TRP A 487 -7.68 20.70 6.03
C TRP A 487 -7.10 21.95 5.35
N SER A 488 -5.94 21.77 4.74
CA SER A 488 -5.14 22.86 4.19
C SER A 488 -4.54 22.51 2.82
N GLY A 489 -5.11 21.51 2.13
CA GLY A 489 -4.62 20.95 0.87
C GLY A 489 -3.81 19.67 1.05
N LEU A 490 -3.35 19.08 -0.06
CA LEU A 490 -2.51 17.89 -0.11
C LEU A 490 -1.07 18.24 -0.54
N PRO A 491 -0.04 17.49 -0.07
CA PRO A 491 -0.09 16.46 0.96
C PRO A 491 -0.51 17.02 2.33
N GLU A 492 -1.10 16.19 3.19
CA GLU A 492 -1.44 16.61 4.55
C GLU A 492 -0.19 16.68 5.43
N ILE A 493 -0.19 17.61 6.40
CA ILE A 493 0.83 17.68 7.44
C ILE A 493 0.30 16.94 8.67
N ALA A 494 0.80 15.72 8.88
CA ALA A 494 0.48 14.93 10.07
C ALA A 494 1.19 15.47 11.31
N HIS A 495 0.52 15.36 12.45
CA HIS A 495 1.11 15.66 13.75
C HIS A 495 2.29 14.69 14.00
N PRO A 496 3.43 15.16 14.54
CA PRO A 496 4.62 14.31 14.68
C PRO A 496 4.46 13.11 15.62
N PHE A 497 3.42 13.13 16.47
CA PHE A 497 3.07 12.07 17.43
C PHE A 497 1.68 11.48 17.20
N ASP A 498 1.13 11.64 15.99
CA ASP A 498 -0.20 11.13 15.60
C ASP A 498 -1.37 11.57 16.51
N ALA A 499 -1.16 12.63 17.31
CA ALA A 499 -2.21 13.21 18.13
C ALA A 499 -3.36 13.72 17.25
N PRO A 500 -4.63 13.46 17.61
CA PRO A 500 -5.76 13.99 16.88
C PRO A 500 -5.82 15.52 17.01
N VAL A 501 -6.48 16.17 16.05
CA VAL A 501 -6.60 17.64 15.94
C VAL A 501 -7.04 18.33 17.24
N GLY A 502 -7.88 17.67 18.05
CA GLY A 502 -8.39 18.20 19.32
C GLY A 502 -7.38 18.22 20.47
N GLU A 503 -6.25 17.52 20.33
CA GLU A 503 -5.22 17.37 21.36
C GLU A 503 -3.97 18.21 21.07
N TRP A 504 -3.98 19.00 19.99
CA TRP A 504 -2.83 19.81 19.59
C TRP A 504 -2.61 20.97 20.55
N GLN A 505 -1.36 21.16 20.98
CA GLN A 505 -1.00 22.15 22.01
C GLN A 505 -1.31 23.59 21.58
N GLN A 506 -1.17 23.87 20.29
CA GLN A 506 -1.49 25.17 19.69
C GLN A 506 -2.20 24.97 18.36
N MET A 507 -3.14 25.88 18.10
CA MET A 507 -3.85 25.96 16.83
C MET A 507 -3.45 27.28 16.16
N PRO A 508 -3.06 27.26 14.87
CA PRO A 508 -2.83 28.49 14.13
C PRO A 508 -4.14 29.26 14.05
N HIS A 509 -4.04 30.59 13.90
CA HIS A 509 -5.19 31.39 13.55
C HIS A 509 -5.67 30.99 12.16
N THR A 510 -6.68 30.13 12.12
CA THR A 510 -7.27 29.66 10.88
C THR A 510 -8.23 30.71 10.33
N MET A 511 -8.32 30.77 9.00
CA MET A 511 -9.42 31.47 8.35
C MET A 511 -10.75 30.99 8.94
N ALA A 512 -11.58 31.93 9.41
CA ALA A 512 -12.92 31.64 9.90
C ALA A 512 -13.72 30.91 8.82
N LEU A 513 -14.40 29.83 9.21
CA LEU A 513 -15.33 29.17 8.30
C LEU A 513 -16.45 30.14 7.93
N PRO A 514 -16.88 30.17 6.66
CA PRO A 514 -17.99 31.00 6.25
C PRO A 514 -19.25 30.63 7.04
N SER A 515 -20.10 31.62 7.30
CA SER A 515 -21.38 31.43 8.00
C SER A 515 -22.43 30.68 7.18
N GLN A 516 -22.18 30.52 5.88
CA GLN A 516 -23.01 29.78 4.93
C GLN A 516 -22.26 28.52 4.45
N ASP A 517 -23.01 27.52 3.96
CA ASP A 517 -22.44 26.29 3.40
C ASP A 517 -21.64 26.63 2.12
N ALA A 518 -20.30 26.59 2.23
CA ALA A 518 -19.40 26.94 1.14
C ALA A 518 -19.54 25.98 -0.04
N ALA A 519 -19.90 24.73 0.25
CA ALA A 519 -20.13 23.71 -0.77
C ALA A 519 -21.42 24.00 -1.54
N GLU A 520 -22.50 24.39 -0.86
CA GLU A 520 -23.76 24.76 -1.50
C GLU A 520 -23.57 25.95 -2.45
N GLU A 521 -22.87 27.00 -2.00
CA GLU A 521 -22.57 28.17 -2.83
C GLU A 521 -21.70 27.80 -4.05
N PHE A 522 -20.75 26.89 -3.89
CA PHE A 522 -19.93 26.39 -5.00
C PHE A 522 -20.77 25.59 -6.01
N ILE A 523 -21.63 24.69 -5.51
CA ILE A 523 -22.50 23.86 -6.33
C ILE A 523 -23.43 24.75 -7.17
N GLN A 524 -24.16 25.67 -6.53
CA GLN A 524 -25.10 26.56 -7.22
C GLN A 524 -24.45 27.44 -8.28
N ARG A 525 -23.25 27.96 -8.00
CA ARG A 525 -22.52 28.79 -8.98
C ARG A 525 -22.02 27.98 -10.17
N SER A 526 -21.61 26.74 -9.95
CA SER A 526 -21.05 25.89 -10.99
C SER A 526 -22.14 25.29 -11.88
N THR A 527 -23.31 24.96 -11.33
CA THR A 527 -24.45 24.49 -12.12
C THR A 527 -25.10 25.58 -12.97
N ASN A 528 -25.18 26.82 -12.47
CA ASN A 528 -25.75 27.94 -13.24
C ASN A 528 -24.88 28.35 -14.43
N LYS A 529 -23.57 28.13 -14.37
CA LYS A 529 -22.63 28.42 -15.47
C LYS A 529 -22.63 27.35 -16.58
N ASP A 530 -23.09 26.14 -16.28
CA ASP A 530 -23.22 25.04 -17.25
C ASP A 530 -24.50 25.16 -18.09
N GLN A 531 -25.47 25.98 -17.64
CA GLN A 531 -26.75 26.22 -18.31
C GLN A 531 -26.79 27.49 -19.18
N ALA A 532 -25.73 28.30 -19.17
CA ALA A 532 -25.61 29.57 -19.88
C ALA A 532 -24.52 29.48 -20.95
#